data_AF-A0A8K0WAA8-F1
#
_entry.id   AF-A0A8K0WAA8-F1
#
_cell.length_a   1.000
_cell.length_b   1.000
_cell.length_c   1.000
_cell.angle_alpha   90.00
_cell.angle_beta   90.00
_cell.angle_gamma   90.00
#
_symmetry.space_group_name_H-M   'P 1'
#
loop_
_entity.id
_entity.type
_entity.pdbx_description
1 polymer ?
#
loop_
_entity_poly.entity_id
_entity_poly.type
_entity_poly.pdbx_seq_one_letter_code
_entity_poly.pdbx_strand_id
1 'polypeptide(L)'
;GAPGAGKGTLSIYLAQTYNLYHYSVGDALRAWMRQNPTTELALEIQSKLSNQGFVPSETLNTFIHGEIFKIVKNNPGTADILVDGFPRCIDQLESFGRWPFQDTLPLAPGDHNGLIKLP
;
A
#
# COMPACT_ATOMS: atom_id res chain seq x y z
N GLY A 1 -13.87 -1.74 -3.10
CA GLY A 1 -15.04 -2.61 -2.80
C GLY A 1 -15.12 -2.94 -1.32
N ALA A 2 -16.31 -3.33 -0.83
CA ALA A 2 -16.57 -3.56 0.60
C ALA A 2 -15.68 -4.65 1.24
N PRO A 3 -15.39 -4.58 2.55
CA PRO A 3 -14.78 -5.69 3.29
C PRO A 3 -15.55 -7.01 3.06
N GLY A 4 -14.85 -8.15 2.98
CA GLY A 4 -15.48 -9.46 2.76
C GLY A 4 -15.90 -9.77 1.31
N ALA A 5 -15.85 -8.80 0.39
CA ALA A 5 -16.22 -9.01 -1.02
C ALA A 5 -15.19 -9.85 -1.85
N GLY A 6 -14.28 -10.57 -1.20
CA GLY A 6 -13.31 -11.44 -1.90
C GLY A 6 -12.14 -10.75 -2.63
N LYS A 7 -12.04 -9.42 -2.60
CA LYS A 7 -10.96 -8.69 -3.31
C LYS A 7 -9.55 -9.15 -2.92
N GLY A 8 -9.27 -9.37 -1.64
CA GLY A 8 -7.94 -9.85 -1.23
C GLY A 8 -7.61 -11.21 -1.83
N THR A 9 -8.59 -12.11 -1.91
CA THR A 9 -8.47 -13.40 -2.61
C THR A 9 -8.18 -13.20 -4.10
N LEU A 10 -8.88 -12.25 -4.74
CA LEU A 10 -8.63 -11.89 -6.13
C LEU A 10 -7.24 -11.27 -6.34
N SER A 11 -6.81 -10.35 -5.47
CA SER A 11 -5.48 -9.71 -5.53
C SER A 11 -4.37 -10.75 -5.41
N ILE A 12 -4.49 -11.70 -4.48
CA ILE A 12 -3.54 -12.82 -4.33
C ILE A 12 -3.49 -13.65 -5.62
N TYR A 13 -4.65 -13.99 -6.18
CA TYR A 13 -4.73 -14.77 -7.42
C TYR A 13 -4.11 -14.03 -8.61
N LEU A 14 -4.40 -12.73 -8.77
CA LEU A 14 -3.82 -11.89 -9.82
C LEU A 14 -2.30 -11.78 -9.67
N ALA A 15 -1.82 -11.57 -8.44
CA ALA A 15 -0.40 -11.48 -8.19
C ALA A 15 0.33 -12.78 -8.55
N GLN A 16 -0.23 -13.95 -8.20
CA GLN A 16 0.33 -15.23 -8.62
C GLN A 16 0.31 -15.41 -10.14
N THR A 17 -0.81 -15.05 -10.78
CA THR A 17 -1.01 -15.21 -12.23
C THR A 17 -0.04 -14.36 -13.05
N TYR A 18 0.21 -13.13 -12.62
CA TYR A 18 1.08 -12.18 -13.32
C TYR A 18 2.49 -12.10 -12.72
N ASN A 19 2.84 -13.00 -11.81
CA ASN A 19 4.13 -13.02 -11.10
C ASN A 19 4.47 -11.66 -10.47
N LEU A 20 3.51 -11.06 -9.78
CA LEU A 20 3.64 -9.78 -9.09
C LEU A 20 3.87 -10.01 -7.60
N TYR A 21 4.55 -9.06 -6.95
CA TYR A 21 4.59 -9.04 -5.49
C TYR A 21 3.28 -8.44 -4.95
N HIS A 22 2.51 -9.23 -4.19
CA HIS A 22 1.28 -8.74 -3.56
C HIS A 22 1.60 -8.00 -2.25
N TYR A 23 1.27 -6.72 -2.20
CA TYR A 23 1.42 -5.88 -1.01
C TYR A 23 0.06 -5.39 -0.50
N SER A 24 -0.38 -5.92 0.65
CA SER A 24 -1.61 -5.49 1.32
C SER A 24 -1.31 -4.37 2.32
N VAL A 25 -1.72 -3.13 2.00
CA VAL A 25 -1.51 -1.96 2.88
C VAL A 25 -2.17 -2.16 4.23
N GLY A 26 -3.37 -2.74 4.25
CA GLY A 26 -4.12 -2.98 5.48
C GLY A 26 -3.42 -3.98 6.40
N ASP A 27 -2.83 -5.05 5.86
CA ASP A 27 -2.13 -6.04 6.66
C ASP A 27 -0.78 -5.54 7.13
N ALA A 28 -0.06 -4.80 6.28
CA ALA A 28 1.19 -4.14 6.65
C ALA A 28 0.99 -3.15 7.80
N LEU A 29 -0.04 -2.29 7.74
CA LEU A 29 -0.38 -1.38 8.84
C LEU A 29 -0.74 -2.12 10.12
N ARG A 30 -1.57 -3.17 10.06
CA ARG A 30 -1.92 -3.98 11.23
C ARG A 30 -0.70 -4.67 11.83
N ALA A 31 0.21 -5.18 11.01
CA ALA A 31 1.44 -5.79 11.48
C ALA A 31 2.37 -4.77 12.13
N TRP A 32 2.54 -3.61 11.50
CA TRP A 32 3.34 -2.51 12.03
C TRP A 32 2.80 -2.00 13.38
N MET A 33 1.47 -1.82 13.51
CA MET A 33 0.86 -1.43 14.79
C MET A 33 1.08 -2.47 15.89
N ARG A 34 1.01 -3.78 15.57
CA ARG A 34 1.32 -4.84 16.55
C ARG A 34 2.77 -4.80 17.02
N GLN A 35 3.70 -4.38 16.16
CA GLN A 35 5.12 -4.23 16.50
C GLN A 35 5.41 -2.91 17.23
N ASN A 36 4.59 -1.88 17.01
CA ASN A 36 4.79 -0.52 17.53
C ASN A 36 3.58 -0.01 18.37
N PRO A 37 3.03 -0.81 19.30
CA PRO A 37 1.71 -0.58 19.88
C PRO A 37 1.60 0.68 20.76
N THR A 38 2.73 1.20 21.25
CA THR A 38 2.78 2.35 22.17
C THR A 38 3.10 3.68 21.46
N THR A 39 3.26 3.66 20.13
CA THR A 39 3.56 4.88 19.37
C THR A 39 2.29 5.71 19.16
N GLU A 40 2.42 7.03 19.20
CA GLU A 40 1.32 7.95 18.92
C GLU A 40 0.69 7.68 17.55
N LEU A 41 1.54 7.41 16.55
CA LEU A 41 1.11 7.03 15.21
C LEU A 41 0.29 5.73 15.18
N ALA A 42 0.68 4.70 15.94
CA ALA A 42 -0.12 3.46 16.01
C ALA A 42 -1.49 3.71 16.66
N LEU A 43 -1.56 4.54 17.70
CA LEU A 43 -2.81 4.91 18.36
C LEU A 43 -3.73 5.70 17.41
N GLU A 44 -3.16 6.65 16.65
CA GLU A 44 -3.90 7.43 15.66
C GLU A 44 -4.46 6.54 14.55
N ILE A 45 -3.62 5.69 13.94
CA ILE A 45 -4.04 4.76 12.89
C ILE A 45 -5.12 3.81 13.42
N GLN A 46 -4.95 3.27 14.63
CA GLN A 46 -5.92 2.38 15.25
C GLN A 46 -7.28 3.08 15.45
N SER A 47 -7.27 4.34 15.88
CA SER A 47 -8.47 5.17 16.03
C SER A 47 -9.16 5.47 14.70
N LYS A 48 -8.39 5.74 13.63
CA LYS A 48 -8.96 5.93 12.29
C LYS A 48 -9.60 4.64 11.77
N LEU A 49 -8.92 3.50 11.91
CA LEU A 49 -9.41 2.21 11.42
C LEU A 49 -10.64 1.71 12.18
N SER A 50 -10.73 1.92 13.50
CA SER A 50 -11.89 1.52 14.31
C SER A 50 -13.16 2.30 13.94
N ASN A 51 -13.00 3.57 13.55
CA ASN A 51 -14.10 4.45 13.15
C ASN A 51 -14.44 4.36 11.64
N GLN A 52 -13.98 3.32 10.94
CA GLN A 52 -14.10 3.18 9.48
C GLN A 52 -13.54 4.37 8.68
N GLY A 53 -12.69 5.18 9.31
CA GLY A 53 -12.03 6.31 8.69
C GLY A 53 -10.82 5.89 7.85
N PHE A 54 -10.24 6.87 7.18
CA PHE A 54 -9.04 6.70 6.38
C PHE A 54 -7.84 7.31 7.10
N VAL A 55 -6.69 6.63 7.01
CA VAL A 55 -5.40 7.19 7.42
C VAL A 55 -5.04 8.30 6.41
N PRO A 56 -4.48 9.44 6.85
CA PRO A 56 -4.08 10.53 5.95
C PRO A 56 -3.13 10.05 4.84
N SER A 57 -3.29 10.63 3.64
CA SER A 57 -2.50 10.23 2.46
C SER A 57 -1.01 10.40 2.66
N GLU A 58 -0.56 11.47 3.32
CA GLU A 58 0.86 11.74 3.60
C GLU A 58 1.48 10.62 4.47
N THR A 59 0.80 10.25 5.55
CA THR A 59 1.20 9.16 6.44
C THR A 59 1.26 7.83 5.68
N LEU A 60 0.22 7.54 4.88
CA LEU A 60 0.16 6.31 4.08
C LEU A 60 1.23 6.25 3.00
N ASN A 61 1.46 7.32 2.26
CA ASN A 61 2.48 7.36 1.22
C ASN A 61 3.87 7.11 1.81
N THR A 62 4.19 7.74 2.94
CA THR A 62 5.47 7.56 3.63
C THR A 62 5.63 6.12 4.10
N PHE A 63 4.58 5.54 4.67
CA PHE A 63 4.57 4.14 5.09
C PHE A 63 4.75 3.18 3.91
N ILE A 64 3.96 3.34 2.85
CA ILE A 64 4.01 2.50 1.65
C ILE A 64 5.38 2.61 0.97
N HIS A 65 5.92 3.82 0.84
CA HIS A 65 7.26 4.06 0.31
C HIS A 65 8.32 3.27 1.09
N GLY A 66 8.33 3.41 2.42
CA GLY A 66 9.30 2.73 3.27
C GLY A 66 9.22 1.21 3.19
N GLU A 67 8.01 0.65 3.16
CA GLU A 67 7.81 -0.80 3.06
C GLU A 67 8.19 -1.34 1.68
N ILE A 68 7.75 -0.69 0.60
CA ILE A 68 8.12 -1.09 -0.76
C ILE A 68 9.63 -0.97 -0.96
N PHE A 69 10.25 0.13 -0.51
CA PHE A 69 11.69 0.32 -0.63
C PHE A 69 12.48 -0.82 0.06
N LYS A 70 12.04 -1.28 1.24
CA LYS A 70 12.63 -2.44 1.91
C LYS A 70 12.47 -3.72 1.10
N ILE A 71 11.28 -3.96 0.52
CA ILE A 71 11.00 -5.14 -0.30
C ILE A 71 11.96 -5.18 -1.49
N VAL A 72 12.06 -4.08 -2.24
CA VAL A 72 12.92 -3.94 -3.44
C VAL A 72 14.38 -4.14 -3.06
N LYS A 73 14.84 -3.51 -1.98
CA LYS A 73 16.23 -3.62 -1.53
C LYS A 73 16.60 -5.05 -1.12
N ASN A 74 15.71 -5.76 -0.43
CA ASN A 74 15.97 -7.10 0.08
C ASN A 74 15.79 -8.20 -0.97
N ASN A 75 15.13 -7.88 -2.09
CA ASN A 75 14.84 -8.82 -3.17
C ASN A 75 15.23 -8.17 -4.52
N PRO A 76 16.53 -7.99 -4.80
CA PRO A 76 16.96 -7.47 -6.09
C PRO A 76 16.47 -8.41 -7.21
N GLY A 77 15.63 -7.89 -8.10
CA GLY A 77 14.90 -8.68 -9.12
C GLY A 77 13.43 -8.95 -8.81
N THR A 78 12.85 -8.32 -7.77
CA THR A 78 11.40 -8.37 -7.52
C THR A 78 10.66 -7.84 -8.74
N ALA A 79 9.64 -8.58 -9.17
CA ALA A 79 8.71 -8.16 -10.21
C ALA A 79 7.84 -6.96 -9.76
N ASP A 80 7.08 -6.41 -10.69
CA ASP A 80 6.09 -5.36 -10.45
C ASP A 80 5.22 -5.67 -9.20
N ILE A 81 4.80 -4.61 -8.50
CA ILE A 81 4.09 -4.72 -7.22
C ILE A 81 2.61 -4.44 -7.43
N LEU A 82 1.75 -5.33 -6.92
CA LEU A 82 0.32 -5.11 -6.80
C LEU A 82 -0.01 -4.61 -5.39
N VAL A 83 -0.46 -3.36 -5.29
CA VAL A 83 -0.87 -2.76 -4.01
C VAL A 83 -2.36 -2.93 -3.78
N ASP A 84 -2.74 -3.74 -2.79
CA ASP A 84 -4.12 -3.89 -2.36
C ASP A 84 -4.45 -2.97 -1.19
N GLY A 85 -5.62 -2.33 -1.26
CA GLY A 85 -6.18 -1.53 -0.19
C GLY A 85 -5.80 -0.06 -0.23
N PHE A 86 -5.21 0.44 -1.32
CA PHE A 86 -4.89 1.85 -1.56
C PHE A 86 -4.98 2.18 -3.06
N PRO A 87 -5.46 3.37 -3.47
CA PRO A 87 -6.14 4.38 -2.66
C PRO A 87 -7.58 3.99 -2.30
N ARG A 88 -8.12 4.54 -1.21
CA ARG A 88 -9.49 4.27 -0.71
C ARG A 88 -10.42 5.47 -0.68
N CYS A 89 -9.87 6.69 -0.79
CA CYS A 89 -10.63 7.93 -0.91
C CYS A 89 -10.02 8.83 -1.99
N ILE A 90 -10.73 9.91 -2.33
CA ILE A 90 -10.30 10.87 -3.36
C ILE A 90 -8.97 11.54 -2.97
N ASP A 91 -8.82 11.97 -1.71
CA ASP A 91 -7.57 12.58 -1.25
C ASP A 91 -6.35 11.65 -1.39
N GLN A 92 -6.55 10.33 -1.22
CA GLN A 92 -5.49 9.34 -1.44
C GLN A 92 -5.21 9.14 -2.93
N LEU A 93 -6.26 9.13 -3.76
CA LEU A 93 -6.13 9.02 -5.21
C LEU A 93 -5.38 10.23 -5.81
N GLU A 94 -5.75 11.45 -5.40
CA GLU A 94 -5.08 12.67 -5.85
C GLU A 94 -3.62 12.72 -5.40
N SER A 95 -3.36 12.35 -4.14
CA SER A 95 -2.01 12.27 -3.61
C SER A 95 -1.16 11.22 -4.33
N PHE A 96 -1.75 10.05 -4.65
CA PHE A 96 -1.10 9.02 -5.45
C PHE A 96 -0.82 9.49 -6.88
N GLY A 97 -1.73 10.23 -7.50
CA GLY A 97 -1.53 10.81 -8.83
C GLY A 97 -0.36 11.79 -8.90
N ARG A 98 0.02 12.40 -7.77
CA ARG A 98 1.19 13.28 -7.63
C ARG A 98 2.31 12.64 -6.80
N TRP A 99 2.36 11.30 -6.76
CA TRP A 99 3.20 10.50 -5.87
C TRP A 99 4.49 11.22 -5.43
N PRO A 100 4.67 11.51 -4.13
CA PRO A 100 5.72 12.44 -3.69
C PRO A 100 7.14 11.85 -3.75
N PHE A 101 7.29 10.55 -3.98
CA PHE A 101 8.58 9.86 -3.94
C PHE A 101 9.07 9.42 -5.33
N GLN A 102 8.69 10.14 -6.39
CA GLN A 102 9.08 9.85 -7.78
C GLN A 102 10.59 9.63 -7.95
N ASP A 103 11.42 10.39 -7.23
CA ASP A 103 12.88 10.33 -7.36
C ASP A 103 13.52 9.07 -6.75
N THR A 104 12.84 8.40 -5.83
CA THR A 104 13.40 7.26 -5.06
C THR A 104 12.63 5.97 -5.25
N LEU A 105 11.35 6.08 -5.57
CA LEU A 105 10.46 4.99 -5.92
C LEU A 105 9.46 5.53 -6.96
N PRO A 106 9.87 5.63 -8.24
CA PRO A 106 8.99 6.08 -9.29
C PRO A 106 7.83 5.10 -9.42
N LEU A 107 6.64 5.57 -9.07
CA LEU A 107 5.41 4.83 -9.34
C LEU A 107 4.87 5.35 -10.66
N ALA A 108 5.01 4.56 -11.73
CA ALA A 108 4.29 4.85 -12.95
C ALA A 108 2.78 4.75 -12.64
N PRO A 109 1.93 5.70 -13.09
CA PRO A 109 0.52 5.41 -13.22
C PRO A 109 0.44 4.26 -14.21
N GLY A 110 0.31 3.03 -13.69
CA GLY A 110 0.14 1.86 -14.51
C GLY A 110 -1.01 2.15 -15.46
N ASP A 111 -0.70 2.09 -16.74
CA ASP A 111 -1.61 2.07 -17.87
C ASP A 111 -2.83 1.20 -17.51
N HIS A 112 -3.84 1.87 -16.94
CA HIS A 112 -5.17 1.41 -16.54
C HIS A 112 -5.33 0.28 -15.50
N ASN A 113 -4.26 -0.31 -14.92
CA ASN A 113 -4.39 -1.51 -14.07
C ASN A 113 -3.88 -1.45 -12.62
N GLY A 114 -3.44 -0.29 -12.10
CA GLY A 114 -3.04 -0.18 -10.69
C GLY A 114 -1.77 -0.96 -10.31
N LEU A 115 -0.94 -1.29 -11.29
CA LEU A 115 0.37 -1.93 -11.09
C LEU A 115 1.44 -0.88 -10.86
N ILE A 116 2.29 -1.11 -9.86
CA ILE A 116 3.51 -0.36 -9.62
C ILE A 116 4.64 -1.01 -10.42
N LYS A 117 5.15 -0.30 -11.43
CA LYS A 117 6.38 -0.67 -12.11
C LYS A 117 7.56 -0.16 -11.30
N LEU A 118 8.47 -1.06 -10.95
CA LEU A 118 9.74 -0.70 -10.31
C LEU A 118 10.75 -0.26 -11.38
N PRO A 119 11.66 0.68 -11.07
CA PRO A 119 12.72 1.08 -11.99
C PRO A 119 13.72 -0.05 -12.26
#